data_AF-C1AA45-F1
#
_entry.id   AF-C1AA45-F1
#
_cell.length_a   1.000
_cell.length_b   1.000
_cell.length_c   1.000
_cell.angle_alpha   90.00
_cell.angle_beta   90.00
_cell.angle_gamma   90.00
#
_symmetry.space_group_name_H-M   'P 1'
#
loop_
_entity.id
_entity.type
_entity.pdbx_description
1 polymer ?
#
loop_
_entity_poly.entity_id
_entity_poly.type
_entity_poly.pdbx_seq_one_letter_code
_entity_poly.pdbx_strand_id
1 'polypeptide(L)'
;MSILNKLFPETLFPRKLSAEAEQRLRLVQARAEEALIRTHVENALLFVDTLTTDVGYERALDIYVREMSIPEPLASVVATRALVALGETLVPHADDPESATDTPDNANGTAEAVPMPELRLDDAQARRRRA
;
A
#
# COMPACT_ATOMS: atom_id res chain seq x y z
N MET A 1 -18.47 -29.31 43.92
CA MET A 1 -17.37 -28.45 43.41
C MET A 1 -16.74 -29.16 42.22
N SER A 2 -16.79 -28.52 41.05
CA SER A 2 -16.64 -29.13 39.74
C SER A 2 -15.21 -29.60 39.43
N ILE A 3 -15.02 -30.92 39.38
CA ILE A 3 -13.77 -31.60 38.98
C ILE A 3 -13.50 -31.43 37.46
N LEU A 4 -14.52 -31.01 36.71
CA LEU A 4 -14.46 -30.78 35.26
C LEU A 4 -13.66 -29.50 34.89
N ASN A 5 -13.49 -28.55 35.80
CA ASN A 5 -12.73 -27.31 35.53
C ASN A 5 -11.20 -27.49 35.55
N LYS A 6 -10.70 -28.67 35.95
CA LYS A 6 -9.27 -29.01 35.95
C LYS A 6 -8.80 -29.76 34.69
N LEU A 7 -9.74 -30.30 33.90
CA LEU A 7 -9.43 -31.11 32.70
C LEU A 7 -9.42 -30.28 31.41
N PHE A 8 -10.04 -29.10 31.41
CA PHE A 8 -10.03 -28.16 30.29
C PHE A 8 -9.46 -26.83 30.77
N PRO A 9 -8.12 -26.66 30.74
CA PRO A 9 -7.53 -25.38 31.11
C PRO A 9 -8.11 -24.30 30.19
N GLU A 10 -8.52 -23.18 30.76
CA GLU A 10 -9.07 -21.99 30.08
C GLU A 10 -8.13 -21.40 29.00
N THR A 11 -6.99 -22.04 28.76
CA THR A 11 -5.95 -21.74 27.77
C THR A 11 -6.10 -22.51 26.46
N LEU A 12 -6.98 -23.50 26.36
CA LEU A 12 -7.14 -24.31 25.13
C LEU A 12 -8.15 -23.73 24.14
N PHE A 13 -8.96 -22.76 24.57
CA PHE A 13 -9.85 -22.03 23.66
C PHE A 13 -9.35 -20.59 23.54
N PRO A 14 -8.97 -20.13 22.33
CA PRO A 14 -8.58 -18.74 22.15
C PRO A 14 -9.75 -17.86 22.59
N ARG A 15 -9.54 -17.00 23.61
CA ARG A 15 -10.53 -15.99 23.98
C ARG A 15 -10.79 -15.15 22.74
N LYS A 16 -12.05 -15.11 22.30
CA LYS A 16 -12.46 -14.22 21.20
C LYS A 16 -12.03 -12.79 21.53
N LEU A 17 -11.40 -12.12 20.57
CA LEU A 17 -11.05 -10.71 20.71
C LEU A 17 -12.34 -9.90 20.94
N SER A 18 -12.24 -8.83 21.73
CA SER A 18 -13.33 -7.84 21.75
C SER A 18 -13.44 -7.20 20.37
N ALA A 19 -14.63 -6.71 20.01
CA ALA A 19 -14.85 -6.05 18.71
C ALA A 19 -13.88 -4.88 18.49
N GLU A 20 -13.53 -4.16 19.55
CA GLU A 20 -12.54 -3.08 19.52
C GLU A 20 -11.12 -3.60 19.26
N ALA A 21 -10.71 -4.69 19.92
CA ALA A 21 -9.39 -5.29 19.70
C ALA A 21 -9.26 -5.86 18.28
N GLU A 22 -10.33 -6.48 17.75
CA GLU A 22 -10.37 -6.97 16.38
C GLU A 22 -10.26 -5.82 15.36
N GLN A 23 -10.96 -4.70 15.59
CA GLN A 23 -10.86 -3.52 14.73
C GLN A 23 -9.45 -2.92 14.73
N ARG A 24 -8.80 -2.80 15.90
CA ARG A 24 -7.42 -2.31 16.00
C ARG A 24 -6.45 -3.26 15.30
N LEU A 25 -6.63 -4.58 15.45
CA LEU A 25 -5.82 -5.58 14.77
C LEU A 25 -5.90 -5.43 13.24
N ARG A 26 -7.11 -5.29 12.68
CA ARG A 26 -7.29 -5.07 11.24
C ARG A 26 -6.59 -3.81 10.74
N LEU A 27 -6.60 -2.72 11.53
CA LEU A 27 -5.91 -1.48 11.17
C LEU A 27 -4.38 -1.65 11.17
N VAL A 28 -3.85 -2.32 12.19
CA VAL A 28 -2.40 -2.60 12.27
C VAL A 28 -1.98 -3.56 11.17
N GLN A 29 -2.79 -4.57 10.87
CA GLN A 29 -2.57 -5.50 9.75
C GLN A 29 -2.52 -4.75 8.42
N ALA A 30 -3.51 -3.90 8.13
CA ALA A 30 -3.52 -3.11 6.89
C ALA A 30 -2.27 -2.22 6.78
N ARG A 31 -1.84 -1.59 7.88
CA ARG A 31 -0.61 -0.80 7.91
C ARG A 31 0.64 -1.65 7.64
N ALA A 32 0.68 -2.87 8.17
CA ALA A 32 1.79 -3.78 7.95
C ALA A 32 1.84 -4.26 6.49
N GLU A 33 0.70 -4.63 5.91
CA GLU A 33 0.59 -5.03 4.50
C GLU A 33 1.04 -3.89 3.57
N GLU A 34 0.60 -2.67 3.84
CA GLU A 34 1.02 -1.49 3.07
C GLU A 34 2.51 -1.19 3.22
N ALA A 35 3.07 -1.35 4.43
CA ALA A 35 4.51 -1.18 4.65
C ALA A 35 5.33 -2.23 3.88
N LEU A 36 4.87 -3.49 3.84
CA LEU A 36 5.51 -4.55 3.06
C LEU A 36 5.49 -4.24 1.56
N ILE A 37 4.35 -3.81 1.03
CA ILE A 37 4.23 -3.40 -0.38
C ILE A 37 5.23 -2.29 -0.69
N ARG A 38 5.22 -1.22 0.12
CA ARG A 38 6.10 -0.06 -0.08
C ARG A 38 7.58 -0.46 -0.08
N THR A 39 8.01 -1.27 0.89
CA THR A 39 9.40 -1.77 0.93
C THR A 39 9.74 -2.61 -0.30
N HIS A 40 8.82 -3.46 -0.77
CA HIS A 40 9.06 -4.22 -1.98
C HIS A 40 9.18 -3.34 -3.23
N VAL A 41 8.40 -2.26 -3.33
CA VAL A 41 8.48 -1.28 -4.42
C VAL A 41 9.81 -0.53 -4.38
N GLU A 42 10.20 -0.01 -3.22
CA GLU A 42 11.49 0.68 -3.01
C GLU A 42 12.67 -0.22 -3.46
N ASN A 43 12.66 -1.48 -3.02
CA ASN A 43 13.67 -2.47 -3.39
C ASN A 43 13.63 -2.84 -4.88
N ALA A 44 12.43 -2.96 -5.48
CA ALA A 44 12.27 -3.26 -6.90
C ALA A 44 12.83 -2.13 -7.77
N LEU A 45 12.59 -0.88 -7.42
CA LEU A 45 13.11 0.28 -8.14
C LEU A 45 14.64 0.33 -8.06
N LEU A 46 15.21 0.08 -6.88
CA LEU A 46 16.66 -0.03 -6.72
C LEU A 46 17.24 -1.17 -7.57
N PHE A 47 16.55 -2.32 -7.61
CA PHE A 47 16.95 -3.47 -8.41
C PHE A 47 16.92 -3.15 -9.91
N VAL A 48 15.85 -2.50 -10.38
CA VAL A 48 15.70 -2.04 -11.77
C VAL A 48 16.81 -1.06 -12.14
N ASP A 49 17.07 -0.06 -11.29
CA ASP A 49 18.13 0.93 -11.50
C ASP A 49 19.51 0.26 -11.62
N THR A 50 19.78 -0.76 -10.79
CA THR A 50 21.04 -1.51 -10.81
C THR A 50 21.21 -2.36 -12.08
N LEU A 51 20.12 -2.88 -12.64
CA LEU A 51 20.14 -3.84 -13.76
C LEU A 51 19.82 -3.21 -15.12
N THR A 52 19.41 -1.94 -15.17
CA THR A 52 18.94 -1.32 -16.41
C THR A 52 20.01 -1.20 -17.48
N THR A 53 21.29 -1.34 -17.13
CA THR A 53 22.41 -1.35 -18.07
C THR A 53 22.44 -2.62 -18.93
N ASP A 54 21.90 -3.73 -18.41
CA ASP A 54 21.98 -5.05 -19.04
C ASP A 54 20.62 -5.55 -19.54
N VAL A 55 19.52 -5.15 -18.91
CA VAL A 55 18.15 -5.57 -19.25
C VAL A 55 17.15 -4.41 -19.13
N GLY A 56 16.06 -4.46 -19.91
CA GLY A 56 14.98 -3.46 -19.79
C GLY A 56 14.23 -3.53 -18.46
N TYR A 57 13.59 -2.43 -18.05
CA TYR A 57 12.92 -2.30 -16.74
C TYR A 57 11.85 -3.38 -16.48
N GLU A 58 11.05 -3.74 -17.48
CA GLU A 58 10.03 -4.80 -17.35
C GLU A 58 10.67 -6.13 -17.01
N ARG A 59 11.77 -6.46 -17.70
CA ARG A 59 12.50 -7.70 -17.48
C ARG A 59 13.19 -7.71 -16.11
N ALA A 60 13.76 -6.59 -15.67
CA ALA A 60 14.34 -6.46 -14.34
C ALA A 60 13.28 -6.66 -13.24
N LEU A 61 12.09 -6.10 -13.42
CA LEU A 61 10.98 -6.24 -12.47
C LEU A 61 10.48 -7.69 -12.37
N ASP A 62 10.36 -8.39 -13.50
CA ASP A 62 10.04 -9.83 -13.53
C ASP A 62 11.07 -10.67 -12.77
N ILE A 63 12.36 -10.35 -12.96
CA ILE A 63 13.45 -11.03 -12.26
C ILE A 63 13.30 -10.77 -10.76
N TYR A 64 13.12 -9.52 -10.34
CA TYR A 64 12.95 -9.17 -8.92
C TYR A 64 11.82 -9.96 -8.26
N VAL A 65 10.61 -9.97 -8.86
CA VAL A 65 9.45 -10.68 -8.33
C VAL A 65 9.74 -12.18 -8.17
N ARG A 66 10.39 -12.78 -9.17
CA ARG A 66 10.76 -14.20 -9.15
C ARG A 66 11.81 -14.51 -8.09
N GLU A 67 12.91 -13.77 -8.05
CA GLU A 67 14.02 -14.04 -7.12
C GLU A 67 13.62 -13.78 -5.67
N MET A 68 12.80 -12.76 -5.41
CA MET A 68 12.26 -12.48 -4.08
C MET A 68 11.06 -13.37 -3.71
N SER A 69 10.63 -14.26 -4.63
CA SER A 69 9.52 -15.20 -4.42
C SER A 69 8.25 -14.52 -3.89
N ILE A 70 7.91 -13.36 -4.45
CA ILE A 70 6.76 -12.57 -4.00
C ILE A 70 5.47 -13.30 -4.44
N PRO A 71 4.57 -13.67 -3.51
CA PRO A 71 3.36 -14.40 -3.85
C PRO A 71 2.32 -13.50 -4.54
N GLU A 72 1.44 -14.11 -5.34
CA GLU A 72 0.22 -13.41 -5.78
C GLU A 72 -0.78 -13.27 -4.63
N PRO A 73 -1.56 -12.18 -4.55
CA PRO A 73 -1.65 -11.04 -5.49
C PRO A 73 -0.63 -9.91 -5.23
N LEU A 74 0.25 -10.08 -4.24
CA LEU A 74 1.19 -9.03 -3.82
C LEU A 74 2.15 -8.64 -4.96
N ALA A 75 2.61 -9.61 -5.75
CA ALA A 75 3.46 -9.39 -6.92
C ALA A 75 2.83 -8.40 -7.91
N SER A 76 1.55 -8.58 -8.27
CA SER A 76 0.83 -7.67 -9.18
C SER A 76 0.77 -6.23 -8.65
N VAL A 77 0.54 -6.05 -7.34
CA VAL A 77 0.50 -4.73 -6.71
C VAL A 77 1.87 -4.06 -6.72
N VAL A 78 2.93 -4.80 -6.36
CA VAL A 78 4.31 -4.31 -6.37
C VAL A 78 4.71 -3.88 -7.78
N ALA A 79 4.42 -4.70 -8.79
CA ALA A 79 4.76 -4.41 -10.17
C ALA A 79 4.05 -3.13 -10.67
N THR A 80 2.74 -3.03 -10.42
CA THR A 80 1.94 -1.87 -10.82
C THR A 80 2.47 -0.58 -10.18
N ARG A 81 2.75 -0.60 -8.88
CA ARG A 81 3.25 0.59 -8.16
C ARG A 81 4.68 0.96 -8.58
N ALA A 82 5.53 -0.01 -8.87
CA ALA A 82 6.85 0.26 -9.43
C ALA A 82 6.76 0.93 -10.81
N LEU A 83 5.86 0.45 -11.68
CA LEU A 83 5.63 1.07 -12.99
C LEU A 83 5.10 2.50 -12.89
N VAL A 84 4.21 2.78 -11.93
CA VAL A 84 3.74 4.16 -11.66
C VAL A 84 4.91 5.06 -11.29
N ALA A 85 5.75 4.64 -10.33
CA ALA A 85 6.92 5.42 -9.91
C ALA A 85 7.95 5.63 -11.04
N LEU A 86 8.18 4.61 -11.87
CA LEU A 86 9.01 4.75 -13.07
C LEU A 86 8.40 5.74 -14.07
N GLY A 87 7.08 5.69 -14.25
CA GLY A 87 6.33 6.60 -15.10
C GLY A 87 6.45 8.06 -14.64
N GLU A 88 6.35 8.33 -13.33
CA GLU A 88 6.54 9.67 -12.76
C GLU A 88 7.95 10.24 -13.03
N THR A 89 8.96 9.37 -13.15
CA THR A 89 10.33 9.78 -13.45
C THR A 89 10.55 10.03 -14.96
N LEU A 90 9.86 9.29 -15.82
CA LEU A 90 10.06 9.28 -17.27
C LEU A 90 9.11 10.19 -18.04
N VAL A 91 7.93 10.47 -17.50
CA VAL A 91 6.90 11.30 -18.10
C VAL A 91 6.86 12.61 -17.33
N PRO A 92 7.34 13.74 -17.90
CA PRO A 92 7.11 15.05 -17.31
C PRO A 92 5.60 15.20 -17.11
N HIS A 93 5.19 15.48 -15.88
CA HIS A 93 3.81 15.86 -15.64
C HIS A 93 3.58 17.12 -16.47
N ALA A 94 2.61 17.08 -17.39
CA ALA A 94 2.24 18.25 -18.18
C ALA A 94 1.80 19.45 -17.29
N ASP A 95 1.66 19.22 -15.98
CA ASP A 95 1.31 20.18 -14.95
C ASP A 95 2.51 20.91 -14.30
N ASP A 96 3.78 20.62 -14.65
CA ASP A 96 4.95 21.37 -14.13
C ASP A 96 5.15 22.71 -14.86
N PRO A 97 4.87 23.88 -14.23
CA PRO A 97 4.94 25.19 -14.89
C PRO A 97 6.39 25.64 -15.21
N GLU A 98 7.41 24.97 -14.67
CA GLU A 98 8.82 25.31 -14.92
C GLU A 98 9.40 24.66 -16.19
N SER A 99 8.76 23.62 -16.72
CA SER A 99 9.18 22.94 -17.96
C SER A 99 8.69 23.66 -19.24
N ALA A 100 7.95 24.77 -19.10
CA ALA A 100 7.32 25.50 -20.20
C ALA A 100 8.16 26.67 -20.75
N THR A 101 9.48 26.52 -20.85
CA THR A 101 10.32 27.44 -21.63
C THR A 101 10.70 26.84 -22.98
N ASP A 102 9.69 26.62 -23.83
CA ASP A 102 9.73 26.97 -25.26
C ASP A 102 8.43 26.54 -25.94
N THR A 103 7.71 27.53 -26.48
CA THR A 103 6.51 27.46 -27.36
C THR A 103 5.16 27.75 -26.68
N PRO A 104 4.39 28.74 -27.18
CA PRO A 104 3.17 29.22 -26.53
C PRO A 104 1.90 28.48 -26.96
N ASP A 105 0.93 28.56 -26.06
CA ASP A 105 -0.52 28.60 -26.30
C ASP A 105 -1.21 27.28 -26.70
N ASN A 106 -1.68 26.54 -25.69
CA ASN A 106 -3.05 26.02 -25.69
C ASN A 106 -3.50 25.72 -24.25
N ALA A 107 -4.62 26.34 -23.89
CA ALA A 107 -5.16 26.39 -22.56
C ALA A 107 -5.82 25.08 -22.11
N ASN A 108 -5.73 24.88 -20.80
CA ASN A 108 -6.75 24.30 -19.92
C ASN A 108 -6.70 22.78 -19.67
N GLY A 109 -6.12 22.43 -18.52
CA GLY A 109 -6.24 21.09 -17.95
C GLY A 109 -5.47 20.97 -16.63
N THR A 110 -5.80 21.78 -15.62
CA THR A 110 -5.29 21.56 -14.26
C THR A 110 -5.84 20.23 -13.74
N ALA A 111 -5.02 19.18 -13.69
CA ALA A 111 -5.35 17.98 -12.94
C ALA A 111 -5.27 18.30 -11.44
N GLU A 112 -6.35 18.86 -10.90
CA GLU A 112 -6.51 19.15 -9.49
C GLU A 112 -6.26 17.86 -8.70
N ALA A 113 -5.17 17.82 -7.93
CA ALA A 113 -4.85 16.70 -7.05
C ALA A 113 -6.06 16.44 -6.16
N VAL A 114 -6.74 15.30 -6.38
CA VAL A 114 -8.01 14.99 -5.69
C VAL A 114 -7.74 15.02 -4.18
N PRO A 115 -8.28 15.99 -3.43
CA PRO A 115 -8.01 16.10 -2.01
C PRO A 115 -8.52 14.85 -1.32
N MET A 116 -7.70 14.28 -0.44
CA MET A 116 -8.10 13.12 0.35
C MET A 116 -9.41 13.44 1.09
N PRO A 117 -10.47 12.63 0.92
CA PRO A 117 -11.74 12.91 1.58
C PRO A 117 -11.57 12.92 3.09
N GLU A 118 -12.05 13.98 3.75
CA GLU A 118 -12.11 14.05 5.20
C GLU A 118 -13.01 12.94 5.74
N LEU A 119 -12.40 11.88 6.27
CA LEU A 119 -13.13 10.78 6.88
C LEU A 119 -13.74 11.26 8.21
N ARG A 120 -15.06 11.46 8.25
CA ARG A 120 -15.84 11.79 9.46
C ARG A 120 -15.94 10.60 10.44
N LEU A 121 -14.80 10.13 10.94
CA LEU A 121 -14.73 8.97 11.83
C LEU A 121 -15.24 9.31 13.25
N ASP A 122 -15.02 10.54 13.71
CA ASP A 122 -15.41 10.99 15.05
C ASP A 122 -16.94 11.07 15.21
N ASP A 123 -17.64 11.57 14.19
CA ASP A 123 -19.10 11.65 14.15
C ASP A 123 -19.73 10.24 14.19
N ALA A 124 -19.12 9.28 13.50
CA ALA A 124 -19.57 7.89 13.48
C ALA A 124 -19.37 7.20 14.84
N GLN A 125 -18.24 7.47 15.51
CA GLN A 125 -17.97 6.94 16.85
C GLN A 125 -18.89 7.57 17.92
N ALA A 126 -19.16 8.87 17.83
CA ALA A 126 -20.04 9.58 18.75
C ALA A 126 -21.50 9.08 18.70
N ARG A 127 -22.00 8.73 17.50
CA ARG A 127 -23.34 8.12 17.34
C ARG A 127 -23.44 6.74 17.98
N ARG A 128 -22.39 5.93 17.91
CA ARG A 128 -22.36 4.59 18.56
C ARG A 128 -22.35 4.64 20.09
N ARG A 129 -21.76 5.68 20.70
CA ARG A 129 -21.75 5.83 22.17
C ARG A 129 -23.09 6.29 22.76
N ARG A 130 -24.02 6.76 21.92
CA ARG A 130 -25.34 7.29 22.32
C ARG A 130 -26.48 6.29 22.11
N ALA A 131 -26.22 5.15 21.47
CA ALA A 131 -27.15 4.05 21.25
C ALA A 131 -26.82 2.89 22.20
#